data_AF-A0A2N0L338-F1
#
_entry.id   AF-A0A2N0L338-F1
#
_cell.length_a   1.000
_cell.length_b   1.000
_cell.length_c   1.000
_cell.angle_alpha   90.00
_cell.angle_beta   90.00
_cell.angle_gamma   90.00
#
_symmetry.space_group_name_H-M   'P 1'
#
loop_
_entity.id
_entity.type
_entity.pdbx_description
1 polymer ?
#
loop_
_entity_poly.entity_id
_entity_poly.type
_entity_poly.pdbx_seq_one_letter_code
_entity_poly.pdbx_strand_id
1 'polypeptide(L)'
;MSALNQEKCVACRRDSPHVTPDELNELLPRVSDWRLVEEDGIRKLDRPFRFANFQAALEFTNRVGELAEEEGHHPRLITEWGSVKVTWWTHKIKNLHRNDFVMAAKSDMLYAGMS
;
A
#
# COMPACT_ATOMS: atom_id res chain seq x y z
N MET A 1 -15.53 -10.10 -10.02
CA MET A 1 -14.30 -10.10 -9.19
C MET A 1 -14.51 -9.13 -8.03
N SER A 2 -14.12 -9.50 -6.80
CA SER A 2 -14.23 -8.62 -5.63
C SER A 2 -13.31 -7.40 -5.78
N ALA A 3 -13.71 -6.24 -5.25
CA ALA A 3 -12.85 -5.06 -5.21
C ALA A 3 -11.68 -5.29 -4.22
N LEU A 4 -10.45 -4.90 -4.57
CA LEU A 4 -9.26 -5.15 -3.73
C LEU A 4 -9.41 -4.56 -2.32
N ASN A 5 -10.03 -3.38 -2.22
CA ASN A 5 -10.29 -2.72 -0.95
C ASN A 5 -11.28 -3.45 -0.03
N GLN A 6 -12.01 -4.45 -0.52
CA GLN A 6 -12.91 -5.31 0.25
C GLN A 6 -12.26 -6.62 0.70
N GLU A 7 -11.08 -6.95 0.18
CA GLU A 7 -10.34 -8.16 0.57
C GLU A 7 -9.67 -7.96 1.94
N LYS A 8 -9.48 -9.04 2.69
CA LYS A 8 -8.70 -9.04 3.95
C LYS A 8 -7.29 -9.55 3.68
N CYS A 9 -6.31 -8.93 4.34
CA CYS A 9 -4.95 -9.44 4.29
C CYS A 9 -4.88 -10.84 4.89
N VAL A 10 -4.10 -11.71 4.25
CA VAL A 10 -3.76 -13.03 4.81
C VAL A 10 -2.40 -12.98 5.48
N ALA A 11 -2.21 -13.71 6.58
CA ALA A 11 -0.96 -13.68 7.31
C ALA A 11 0.22 -14.15 6.45
N CYS A 12 1.14 -13.23 6.15
CA CYS A 12 2.34 -13.56 5.37
C CYS A 12 3.34 -14.38 6.19
N ARG A 13 3.88 -15.42 5.56
CA ARG A 13 4.95 -16.32 6.06
C ARG A 13 6.18 -16.19 5.16
N ARG A 14 7.28 -16.88 5.49
CA ARG A 14 8.52 -16.82 4.67
C ARG A 14 8.36 -17.47 3.29
N ASP A 15 7.40 -18.39 3.18
CA ASP A 15 7.03 -19.15 1.99
C ASP A 15 5.76 -18.62 1.30
N SER A 16 5.27 -17.44 1.71
CA SER A 16 4.14 -16.79 1.02
C SER A 16 4.49 -16.53 -0.46
N PRO A 17 3.56 -16.76 -1.39
CA PRO A 17 3.81 -16.62 -2.81
C PRO A 17 4.10 -15.16 -3.16
N HIS A 18 5.04 -14.95 -4.08
CA HIS A 18 5.23 -13.63 -4.67
C HIS A 18 4.17 -13.43 -5.75
N VAL A 19 3.79 -12.17 -5.99
CA VAL A 19 3.00 -11.83 -7.17
C VAL A 19 3.80 -12.19 -8.43
N THR A 20 3.22 -13.05 -9.27
CA THR A 20 3.77 -13.45 -10.56
C THR A 20 3.69 -12.32 -11.59
N PRO A 21 4.43 -12.38 -12.71
CA PRO A 21 4.31 -11.39 -13.77
C PRO A 21 2.88 -11.23 -14.31
N ASP A 22 2.13 -12.32 -14.44
CA ASP A 22 0.74 -12.29 -14.92
C ASP A 22 -0.19 -11.63 -13.91
N GLU A 23 -0.10 -12.01 -12.62
CA GLU A 23 -0.85 -11.34 -11.56
C GLU A 23 -0.49 -9.86 -11.44
N LEU A 24 0.78 -9.50 -11.67
CA LEU A 24 1.22 -8.10 -11.66
C LEU A 24 0.53 -7.29 -12.76
N ASN A 25 0.43 -7.86 -13.98
CA ASN A 25 -0.28 -7.26 -15.10
C ASN A 25 -1.78 -7.10 -14.82
N GLU A 26 -2.37 -8.00 -14.05
CA GLU A 26 -3.78 -7.92 -13.63
C GLU A 26 -4.02 -6.91 -12.49
N LEU A 27 -3.08 -6.81 -11.55
CA LEU A 27 -3.25 -6.06 -10.31
C LEU A 27 -2.87 -4.58 -10.45
N LEU A 28 -1.80 -4.25 -11.18
CA LEU A 28 -1.36 -2.85 -11.34
C LEU A 28 -2.44 -1.91 -11.90
N PRO A 29 -3.24 -2.30 -12.93
CA PRO A 29 -4.32 -1.44 -13.43
C PRO A 29 -5.39 -1.12 -12.39
N ARG A 30 -5.52 -1.92 -11.33
CA ARG A 30 -6.51 -1.74 -10.26
C ARG A 30 -6.07 -0.75 -9.19
N VAL A 31 -4.81 -0.33 -9.23
CA VAL A 31 -4.18 0.65 -8.33
C VAL A 31 -3.36 1.64 -9.17
N SER A 32 -3.98 2.21 -10.20
CA SER A 32 -3.30 2.91 -11.31
C SER A 32 -2.44 4.12 -10.92
N ASP A 33 -2.68 4.71 -9.75
CA ASP A 33 -1.89 5.83 -9.24
C ASP A 33 -0.63 5.39 -8.48
N TRP A 34 -0.50 4.09 -8.19
CA TRP A 34 0.64 3.50 -7.52
C TRP A 34 1.73 3.17 -8.52
N ARG A 35 2.97 3.44 -8.14
CA ARG A 35 4.15 3.16 -8.95
C ARG A 35 4.81 1.89 -8.47
N LEU A 36 5.12 1.00 -9.41
CA LEU A 36 6.05 -0.09 -9.15
C LEU A 36 7.47 0.47 -9.11
N VAL A 37 8.14 0.35 -7.97
CA VAL A 37 9.52 0.78 -7.77
C VAL A 37 10.38 -0.40 -7.32
N GLU A 38 11.69 -0.31 -7.55
CA GLU A 38 12.65 -1.29 -7.07
C GLU A 38 13.72 -0.57 -6.21
N GLU A 39 13.89 -1.04 -4.99
CA GLU A 39 14.86 -0.51 -4.02
C GLU A 39 15.64 -1.70 -3.45
N ASP A 40 16.97 -1.72 -3.60
CA ASP A 40 17.86 -2.82 -3.19
C ASP A 40 17.43 -4.21 -3.74
N GLY A 41 16.95 -4.24 -4.99
CA GLY A 41 16.44 -5.46 -5.63
C GLY A 41 15.07 -5.94 -5.12
N ILE A 42 14.38 -5.12 -4.31
CA ILE A 42 13.05 -5.43 -3.76
C ILE A 42 12.01 -4.57 -4.47
N ARG A 43 11.04 -5.22 -5.12
CA ARG A 43 9.89 -4.54 -5.71
C ARG A 43 8.91 -4.06 -4.65
N LYS A 44 8.40 -2.85 -4.81
CA LYS A 44 7.46 -2.18 -3.89
C LYS A 44 6.43 -1.39 -4.67
N LEU A 45 5.27 -1.14 -4.06
CA LEU A 45 4.29 -0.17 -4.55
C LEU A 45 4.47 1.14 -3.80
N ASP A 46 4.62 2.25 -4.51
CA ASP A 46 4.87 3.57 -3.94
C ASP A 46 3.89 4.61 -4.47
N ARG A 47 3.25 5.37 -3.58
CA ARG A 47 2.37 6.49 -3.94
C ARG A 47 2.55 7.67 -2.97
N PRO A 48 2.84 8.88 -3.48
CA PRO A 48 2.72 10.11 -2.71
C PRO A 48 1.27 10.64 -2.74
N PHE A 49 0.70 10.85 -1.56
CA PHE A 49 -0.58 11.53 -1.34
C PHE A 49 -0.34 12.99 -0.97
N ARG A 50 -1.19 13.91 -1.45
CA ARG A 50 -1.02 15.36 -1.29
C ARG A 50 -2.09 15.96 -0.39
N PHE A 51 -1.70 16.92 0.44
CA PHE A 51 -2.55 17.59 1.42
C PHE A 51 -2.22 19.09 1.49
N ALA A 52 -3.17 19.89 1.98
CA ALA A 52 -3.00 21.34 2.09
C ALA A 52 -2.00 21.78 3.18
N ASN A 53 -1.80 20.96 4.21
CA ASN A 53 -0.94 21.27 5.35
C ASN A 53 -0.43 20.00 6.03
N PHE A 54 0.46 20.16 7.01
CA PHE A 54 1.04 19.04 7.76
C PHE A 54 0.02 18.32 8.65
N GLN A 55 -0.98 19.03 9.20
CA GLN A 55 -1.99 18.40 10.07
C GLN A 55 -2.83 17.37 9.29
N ALA A 56 -3.30 17.71 8.10
CA ALA A 56 -4.04 16.80 7.23
C ALA A 56 -3.17 15.61 6.75
N ALA A 57 -1.88 15.86 6.47
CA ALA A 57 -0.94 14.78 6.15
C ALA A 57 -0.77 13.81 7.35
N LEU A 58 -0.57 14.35 8.56
CA LEU A 58 -0.42 13.55 9.76
C LEU A 58 -1.69 12.74 10.10
N GLU A 59 -2.87 13.32 9.89
CA GLU A 59 -4.14 12.62 10.06
C GLU A 59 -4.24 11.41 9.11
N PHE A 60 -3.89 11.58 7.83
CA PHE A 60 -3.88 10.47 6.88
C PHE A 60 -2.86 9.40 7.26
N THR A 61 -1.66 9.79 7.70
CA THR A 61 -0.64 8.87 8.21
C THR A 61 -1.18 8.01 9.34
N ASN A 62 -1.88 8.61 10.32
CA ASN A 62 -2.46 7.87 11.44
C ASN A 62 -3.54 6.89 10.95
N ARG A 63 -4.43 7.32 10.06
CA ARG A 63 -5.49 6.44 9.49
C ARG A 63 -4.92 5.26 8.72
N VAL A 64 -3.83 5.46 7.96
CA VAL A 64 -3.13 4.35 7.29
C VAL A 64 -2.43 3.44 8.31
N GLY A 65 -1.90 3.98 9.39
CA GLY A 65 -1.33 3.21 10.50
C GLY A 65 -2.37 2.33 11.21
N GLU A 66 -3.54 2.88 11.54
CA GLU A 66 -4.66 2.13 12.13
C GLU A 66 -5.10 0.98 11.21
N LEU A 67 -5.27 1.28 9.91
CA LEU A 67 -5.60 0.28 8.90
C LEU A 67 -4.53 -0.83 8.81
N ALA A 68 -3.25 -0.46 8.91
CA ALA A 68 -2.14 -1.41 8.86
C ALA A 68 -2.17 -2.41 10.02
N GLU A 69 -2.47 -1.93 11.23
CA GLU A 69 -2.63 -2.77 12.42
C GLU A 69 -3.85 -3.69 12.31
N GLU A 70 -5.00 -3.17 11.85
CA GLU A 70 -6.21 -3.97 11.63
C GLU A 70 -6.00 -5.12 10.64
N GLU A 71 -5.18 -4.91 9.62
CA GLU A 71 -4.90 -5.88 8.57
C GLU A 71 -3.64 -6.73 8.86
N GLY A 72 -2.87 -6.38 9.89
CA GLY A 72 -1.61 -7.04 10.23
C GLY A 72 -0.55 -6.94 9.12
N HIS A 73 -0.59 -5.87 8.32
CA HIS A 73 0.30 -5.65 7.19
C HIS A 73 0.75 -4.19 7.18
N HIS A 74 2.06 -3.95 7.29
CA HIS A 74 2.60 -2.64 7.65
C HIS A 74 3.37 -1.99 6.49
N PRO A 75 3.13 -0.70 6.19
CA PRO A 75 3.84 0.04 5.15
C PRO A 75 5.09 0.72 5.70
N ARG A 76 5.89 1.28 4.80
CA ARG A 76 6.70 2.46 5.12
C ARG A 76 5.86 3.71 4.90
N LEU A 77 5.83 4.60 5.88
CA LEU A 77 5.19 5.92 5.82
C LEU A 77 6.25 7.01 5.96
N ILE A 78 6.24 7.97 5.04
CA ILE A 78 7.05 9.19 5.13
C ILE A 78 6.10 10.38 5.09
N THR A 79 5.96 11.05 6.23
CA THR A 79 5.10 12.23 6.40
C THR A 79 5.94 13.49 6.31
N GLU A 80 5.57 14.39 5.41
CA GLU A 80 6.23 15.67 5.16
C GLU A 80 5.17 16.78 5.05
N TRP A 81 5.57 18.05 4.99
CA TRP A 81 4.62 19.17 4.84
C TRP A 81 3.81 19.01 3.54
N GLY A 82 2.50 18.77 3.69
CA GLY A 82 1.57 18.63 2.57
C GLY A 82 1.68 17.31 1.80
N SER A 83 2.37 16.29 2.32
CA SER A 83 2.36 14.97 1.69
C SER A 83 2.63 13.80 2.62
N VAL A 84 2.09 12.64 2.24
CA VAL A 84 2.43 11.34 2.82
C VAL A 84 2.82 10.41 1.68
N LYS A 85 4.04 9.91 1.68
CA LYS A 85 4.45 8.82 0.79
C LYS A 85 4.20 7.50 1.49
N VAL A 86 3.37 6.66 0.89
CA VAL A 86 3.08 5.31 1.35
C VAL A 86 3.80 4.33 0.44
N THR A 87 4.58 3.43 1.03
CA THR A 87 5.22 2.33 0.30
C THR A 87 4.79 0.98 0.89
N TRP A 88 4.21 0.10 0.05
CA TRP A 88 3.80 -1.25 0.41
C TRP A 88 4.74 -2.30 -0.21
N TRP A 89 5.19 -3.25 0.63
CA TRP A 89 5.81 -4.51 0.21
C TRP A 89 5.75 -5.51 1.36
N THR A 90 5.91 -6.79 1.04
CA THR A 90 5.94 -7.83 2.07
C THR A 90 7.37 -8.11 2.52
N HIS A 91 7.73 -7.59 3.71
CA HIS A 91 9.08 -7.71 4.28
C HIS A 91 9.61 -9.15 4.34
N LYS A 92 8.76 -10.12 4.74
CA LYS A 92 9.17 -11.51 4.97
C LYS A 92 9.65 -12.22 3.70
N ILE A 93 9.12 -11.83 2.54
CA ILE A 93 9.44 -12.43 1.24
C ILE A 93 10.32 -11.50 0.37
N LYS A 94 10.64 -10.30 0.87
CA LYS A 94 11.42 -9.28 0.15
C LYS A 94 10.90 -9.01 -1.27
N ASN A 95 9.57 -8.98 -1.42
CA ASN A 95 8.91 -8.75 -2.70
C ASN A 95 7.43 -8.37 -2.48
N LEU A 96 6.67 -8.27 -3.56
CA LEU A 96 5.24 -8.04 -3.55
C LEU A 96 4.46 -9.33 -3.31
N HIS A 97 3.48 -9.23 -2.42
CA HIS A 97 2.38 -10.17 -2.21
C HIS A 97 1.07 -9.47 -2.60
N ARG A 98 -0.01 -10.24 -2.82
CA ARG A 98 -1.35 -9.68 -3.10
C ARG A 98 -1.81 -8.66 -2.05
N ASN A 99 -1.46 -8.88 -0.79
CA ASN A 99 -1.75 -7.96 0.33
C ASN A 99 -1.26 -6.53 0.05
N ASP A 100 -0.12 -6.37 -0.64
CA ASP A 100 0.41 -5.04 -0.95
C ASP A 100 -0.53 -4.26 -1.87
N PHE A 101 -1.21 -4.94 -2.79
CA PHE A 101 -2.24 -4.36 -3.67
C PHE A 101 -3.57 -4.13 -2.95
N VAL A 102 -3.93 -5.03 -2.02
CA VAL A 102 -5.10 -4.84 -1.14
C VAL A 102 -4.92 -3.57 -0.31
N MET A 103 -3.76 -3.42 0.34
CA MET A 103 -3.47 -2.27 1.18
C MET A 103 -3.32 -0.98 0.37
N ALA A 104 -2.72 -1.04 -0.82
CA ALA A 104 -2.70 0.08 -1.76
C ALA A 104 -4.12 0.59 -2.09
N ALA A 105 -5.04 -0.32 -2.47
CA ALA A 105 -6.42 0.03 -2.77
C ALA A 105 -7.19 0.57 -1.55
N LYS A 106 -6.90 0.08 -0.33
CA LYS A 106 -7.52 0.60 0.90
C LYS A 106 -6.97 1.98 1.28
N SER A 107 -5.68 2.23 1.09
CA SER A 107 -5.08 3.56 1.25
C SER A 107 -5.73 4.58 0.29
N ASP A 108 -6.03 4.20 -0.95
CA ASP A 108 -6.75 5.05 -1.91
C ASP A 108 -8.16 5.39 -1.42
N MET A 109 -8.88 4.40 -0.87
CA MET A 109 -10.21 4.62 -0.29
C MET A 109 -10.19 5.56 0.92
N LEU A 110 -9.18 5.43 1.80
CA LEU A 110 -8.99 6.37 2.91
C LEU A 110 -8.74 7.79 2.41
N TYR A 111 -7.89 7.94 1.39
CA TYR A 111 -7.54 9.24 0.82
C TYR A 111 -8.73 9.93 0.18
N ALA A 112 -9.53 9.19 -0.61
CA ALA A 112 -10.75 9.71 -1.23
C ALA A 112 -11.80 10.19 -0.21
N GLY A 113 -11.77 9.68 1.02
CA GLY A 113 -12.62 10.14 2.13
C GLY A 113 -12.04 11.33 2.91
N MET A 114 -10.86 11.84 2.54
CA MET A 114 -10.21 13.01 3.15
C MET A 114 -10.02 14.18 2.18
N SER A 115 -10.13 13.92 0.88
CA SER A 115 -10.03 14.91 -0.19
C SER A 115 -11.29 15.76 -0.32
#